data_AF-A0A962W4W7-F1
#
_entry.id   AF-A0A962W4W7-F1
#
_cell.length_a   1.000
_cell.length_b   1.000
_cell.length_c   1.000
_cell.angle_alpha   90.00
_cell.angle_beta   90.00
_cell.angle_gamma   90.00
#
_symmetry.space_group_name_H-M   'P 1'
#
loop_
_entity.id
_entity.type
_entity.pdbx_description
1 polymer ?
#
loop_
_entity_poly.entity_id
_entity_poly.type
_entity_poly.pdbx_seq_one_letter_code
_entity_poly.pdbx_strand_id
1 'polypeptide(L)' 'MLQITPDIVLQDEELDWQAIRAQGAGGQNVNKVSSALHLRFNIATSSLDDALKQRLLALRDQRITADGILVIKA' A
#
# COMPACT_ATOMS: atom_id res chain seq x y z
N MET A 1 -2.39 10.59 -8.73
CA MET A 1 -1.47 9.86 -9.60
C MET A 1 -0.11 9.84 -8.92
N LEU A 2 0.56 8.68 -8.89
CA LEU A 2 1.90 8.52 -8.32
C LEU A 2 2.88 8.15 -9.43
N GLN A 3 3.76 9.09 -9.76
CA GLN A 3 4.79 8.89 -10.77
C GLN A 3 6.04 8.29 -10.13
N ILE A 4 6.49 7.13 -10.64
CA ILE A 4 7.70 6.44 -10.16
C ILE A 4 8.87 6.74 -11.10
N THR A 5 8.64 6.64 -12.41
CA THR A 5 9.58 7.00 -13.48
C THR A 5 8.82 7.73 -14.59
N PRO A 6 9.49 8.27 -15.64
CA PRO A 6 8.79 8.90 -16.77
C PRO A 6 7.80 7.97 -17.50
N ASP A 7 8.09 6.67 -17.46
CA ASP A 7 7.37 5.58 -18.11
C ASP A 7 6.45 4.80 -17.16
N ILE A 8 6.64 4.92 -15.83
CA ILE A 8 5.84 4.22 -14.83
C ILE A 8 5.06 5.23 -13.99
N VAL A 9 3.74 5.23 -14.21
CA VAL A 9 2.77 6.04 -13.46
C VAL A 9 1.68 5.13 -12.92
N LEU A 10 1.43 5.20 -11.61
CA LEU A 10 0.31 4.52 -10.96
C LEU A 10 -0.85 5.51 -10.80
N GLN A 11 -2.06 5.10 -11.16
CA GLN A 11 -3.25 5.92 -10.95
C GLN A 11 -3.71 5.86 -9.50
N ASP A 12 -4.45 6.88 -9.03
CA ASP A 12 -4.92 6.90 -7.64
C ASP A 12 -5.91 5.74 -7.38
N GLU A 13 -6.68 5.35 -8.39
CA GLU A 13 -7.61 4.22 -8.33
C GLU A 13 -6.91 2.87 -8.08
N GLU A 14 -5.61 2.77 -8.34
CA GLU A 14 -4.83 1.55 -8.08
C GLU A 14 -4.29 1.49 -6.64
N LEU A 15 -4.38 2.60 -5.91
CA LEU A 15 -3.84 2.78 -4.57
C LEU A 15 -5.00 2.87 -3.56
N ASP A 16 -5.21 1.81 -2.78
CA ASP A 16 -6.23 1.79 -1.74
C ASP A 16 -5.64 2.32 -0.41
N TRP A 17 -6.18 3.44 0.06
CA TRP A 17 -5.75 4.12 1.28
C TRP A 17 -6.76 3.88 2.41
N GLN A 18 -6.34 3.18 3.45
CA GLN A 18 -7.18 2.88 4.61
C GLN A 18 -6.63 3.57 5.86
N ALA A 19 -7.37 4.56 6.36
CA ALA A 19 -7.08 5.16 7.65
C ALA A 19 -7.42 4.17 8.77
N ILE A 20 -6.45 3.79 9.58
CA ILE A 20 -6.67 2.94 10.75
C ILE A 20 -6.79 3.79 12.01
N ARG A 21 -7.72 3.40 12.88
CA ARG A 21 -7.84 3.98 14.22
C ARG A 21 -6.80 3.32 15.12
N ALA A 22 -6.07 4.12 15.89
CA ALA A 22 -5.24 3.59 16.96
C ALA A 22 -6.15 2.91 18.01
N GLN A 23 -6.06 1.59 18.17
CA GLN A 23 -6.65 0.89 19.31
C GLN A 23 -5.66 0.95 20.47
N GLY A 24 -5.87 1.88 21.40
CA GLY A 24 -5.15 1.98 22.67
C GLY A 24 -6.10 2.44 23.78
N ALA A 25 -5.86 2.00 25.02
CA ALA A 25 -6.64 2.44 26.19
C ALA A 25 -6.55 3.98 26.29
N GLY A 26 -7.72 4.63 26.24
CA GLY A 26 -7.84 6.06 25.99
C GLY A 26 -7.15 6.96 27.01
N GLY A 27 -6.13 7.68 26.54
CA GLY A 27 -5.73 8.98 27.08
C GLY A 27 -6.33 10.11 26.24
N GLN A 28 -6.54 11.29 26.84
CA GLN A 28 -7.30 12.43 26.27
C GLN A 28 -6.86 12.91 24.86
N ASN A 29 -5.69 12.51 24.36
CA ASN A 29 -5.19 12.86 23.02
C ASN A 29 -5.25 11.73 21.97
N VAL A 30 -5.58 10.49 22.34
CA VAL A 30 -5.52 9.31 21.43
C VAL A 30 -6.81 9.12 20.63
N ASN A 31 -7.94 9.64 21.11
CA ASN A 31 -9.26 9.40 20.51
C ASN A 31 -9.62 10.33 19.33
N LYS A 32 -8.73 11.24 18.89
CA LYS A 32 -9.12 12.34 17.98
C LYS A 32 -8.51 12.31 16.59
N VAL A 33 -7.44 11.55 16.35
CA VAL A 33 -6.75 11.55 15.05
C VAL A 33 -6.46 10.10 14.64
N SER A 34 -7.00 9.68 13.49
CA SER A 34 -6.54 8.48 12.78
C SER A 34 -5.10 8.75 12.32
N SER A 35 -4.12 8.54 13.18
CA SER A 35 -2.71 8.88 12.90
C SER A 35 -2.02 7.85 12.02
N ALA A 36 -2.60 6.67 11.83
CA ALA A 36 -1.98 5.60 11.07
C ALA A 36 -2.76 5.32 9.78
N LEU A 37 -2.01 5.14 8.69
CA LEU A 37 -2.50 4.93 7.33
C LEU A 37 -1.95 3.62 6.80
N HIS A 38 -2.83 2.79 6.24
CA HIS A 38 -2.46 1.62 5.49
C HIS A 38 -2.65 1.89 4.00
N LEU A 39 -1.58 1.75 3.22
CA LEU A 39 -1.64 1.71 1.77
C LEU A 39 -1.67 0.25 1.31
N ARG A 40 -2.60 -0.08 0.43
CA ARG A 40 -2.66 -1.38 -0.25
C ARG A 40 -2.54 -1.16 -1.75
N PHE A 41 -1.63 -1.90 -2.38
CA PHE A 41 -1.43 -1.88 -3.82
C PHE A 41 -1.43 -3.31 -4.35
N ASN A 42 -2.36 -3.63 -5.26
CA ASN A 42 -2.44 -4.97 -5.85
C ASN A 42 -1.52 -5.06 -7.07
N ILE A 43 -0.37 -5.72 -6.91
CA ILE A 43 0.63 -5.84 -7.97
C ILE A 43 0.06 -6.66 -9.12
N ALA A 44 -0.64 -7.76 -8.83
CA ALA A 44 -1.14 -8.68 -9.85
C ALA A 44 -2.13 -8.03 -10.82
N THR A 45 -3.00 -7.14 -10.33
CA THR A 45 -4.02 -6.46 -11.14
C THR A 45 -3.65 -5.05 -11.55
N SER A 46 -2.44 -4.58 -11.22
CA SER A 46 -1.99 -3.23 -11.56
C SER A 46 -1.75 -3.02 -13.06
N SER A 47 -1.61 -1.76 -13.44
CA SER A 47 -1.21 -1.29 -14.76
C SER A 47 0.26 -1.55 -15.11
N LEU A 48 1.06 -2.08 -14.17
CA LEU A 48 2.47 -2.39 -14.38
C LEU A 48 2.68 -3.46 -15.45
N ASP A 49 3.81 -3.38 -16.15
CA ASP A 49 4.27 -4.41 -17.07
C ASP A 49 4.44 -5.76 -16.38
N ASP A 50 4.14 -6.85 -17.08
CA ASP A 50 4.23 -8.20 -16.54
C ASP A 50 5.64 -8.53 -16.04
N ALA A 51 6.68 -8.04 -16.71
CA ALA A 51 8.06 -8.21 -16.26
C ALA A 51 8.30 -7.56 -14.89
N LEU A 52 7.73 -6.39 -14.62
CA LEU A 52 7.83 -5.71 -13.32
C LEU A 52 6.98 -6.42 -12.27
N LYS A 53 5.76 -6.85 -12.61
CA LYS A 53 4.90 -7.63 -11.72
C LYS A 53 5.61 -8.89 -11.25
N GLN A 54 6.19 -9.67 -12.15
CA GLN A 54 6.93 -10.89 -11.82
C GLN A 54 8.14 -10.59 -10.93
N ARG A 55 8.89 -9.53 -11.22
CA ARG A 55 10.02 -9.11 -10.39
C ARG A 55 9.60 -8.73 -8.98
N LEU A 56 8.51 -7.98 -8.84
CA LEU A 56 7.96 -7.56 -7.54
C LEU A 56 7.45 -8.77 -6.75
N LEU A 57 6.69 -9.67 -7.39
CA LEU A 57 6.16 -10.88 -6.75
C LEU A 57 7.26 -11.89 -6.37
N ALA A 58 8.40 -11.86 -7.06
CA ALA A 58 9.57 -12.67 -6.71
C ALA A 58 10.40 -12.08 -5.55
N LEU A 59 10.13 -10.85 -5.12
CA LEU A 59 10.82 -10.27 -3.96
C LEU A 59 10.39 -11.00 -2.68
N ARG A 60 11.38 -11.35 -1.86
CA ARG A 60 11.16 -11.85 -0.49
C ARG A 60 10.93 -10.69 0.47
N ASP A 61 9.93 -9.87 0.17
CA ASP A 61 9.54 -8.73 1.02
C ASP A 61 8.35 -9.13 1.90
N GLN A 62 8.48 -8.90 3.21
CA GLN A 62 7.42 -9.22 4.19
C GLN A 62 6.16 -8.36 4.02
N ARG A 63 6.25 -7.28 3.26
CA ARG A 63 5.14 -6.37 2.97
C ARG A 63 4.26 -6.87 1.81
N ILE A 64 4.72 -7.86 1.05
CA ILE A 64 3.98 -8.45 -0.07
C ILE A 64 3.27 -9.71 0.43
N THR A 65 1.94 -9.74 0.29
CA THR A 65 1.14 -10.91 0.65
C THR A 65 1.29 -12.03 -0.39
N ALA A 66 0.90 -13.25 -0.03
CA ALA A 66 0.86 -14.38 -0.96
C ALA A 66 -0.04 -14.13 -2.19
N ASP A 67 -1.07 -13.28 -2.04
CA ASP A 67 -1.96 -12.85 -3.12
C ASP A 67 -1.35 -11.74 -4.00
N GLY A 68 -0.10 -11.33 -3.75
CA GLY A 68 0.56 -10.30 -4.53
C GLY A 68 0.12 -8.88 -4.20
N ILE A 69 -0.34 -8.64 -2.97
CA ILE A 69 -0.74 -7.31 -2.51
C ILE A 69 0.40 -6.73 -1.67
N LEU A 70 0.90 -5.56 -2.06
CA LEU A 70 1.84 -4.78 -1.25
C LEU A 70 1.07 -3.98 -0.21
N VAL A 71 1.44 -4.14 1.07
CA VAL A 71 0.85 -3.39 2.19
C VAL A 71 1.92 -2.55 2.88
N ILE A 72 1.73 -1.25 2.90
CA ILE A 72 2.59 -0.29 3.62
C ILE A 72 1.79 0.30 4.78
N LYS A 73 2.38 0.28 5.97
CA LYS A 73 1.80 0.85 7.19
C LYS A 73 2.66 2.04 7.62
N ALA A 74 2.04 3.20 7.83
CA ALA A 74 2.70 4.43 8.28
C ALA A 74 1.89 5.06 9.42
#